data_AF-A0A1V0A0D0-F1
#
_entry.id   AF-A0A1V0A0D0-F1
#
_cell.length_a   1.000
_cell.length_b   1.000
_cell.length_c   1.000
_cell.angle_alpha   90.00
_cell.angle_beta   90.00
_cell.angle_gamma   90.00
#
_symmetry.space_group_name_H-M   'P 1'
#
loop_
_entity.id
_entity.type
_entity.pdbx_description
1 polymer ?
#
loop_
_entity_poly.entity_id
_entity_poly.type
_entity_poly.pdbx_seq_one_letter_code
_entity_poly.pdbx_strand_id
1 'polypeptide(L)'
;MTGLLSVVLASGLAWLIGSQITYRWDDVKRRRELDLAAVESFYRAYGCFIEVWRLWSAHKRHSQQVTTPDDMQWHCLQRAAAVEGSLEAILIKIVLERRLTDDDLRLLGCFRQAYQSLRESIRADSELRWYASDGDDEAYRRYRAFKALAIYAADLLQSNQTRWFIGKRRTDLPSGRESVGFLLAATDVARTYDWLETAERILDIESLAPRRTGARS
;
A
#
# COMPACT_ATOMS: atom_id res chain seq x y z
N MET A 1 -14.59 -55.14 -29.11
CA MET A 1 -14.44 -54.73 -27.69
C MET A 1 -13.32 -53.71 -27.46
N THR A 2 -12.21 -53.74 -28.21
CA THR A 2 -11.08 -52.79 -28.05
C THR A 2 -11.43 -51.31 -28.26
N GLY A 3 -12.28 -50.97 -29.24
CA GLY A 3 -12.64 -49.57 -29.53
C GLY A 3 -13.49 -48.86 -28.47
N LEU A 4 -14.34 -49.60 -27.73
CA LEU A 4 -15.13 -49.01 -26.64
C LEU A 4 -14.22 -48.63 -25.45
N LEU A 5 -13.21 -49.44 -25.18
CA LEU A 5 -12.27 -49.21 -24.07
C LEU A 5 -11.40 -47.98 -24.32
N SER A 6 -10.96 -47.75 -25.56
CA SER A 6 -10.21 -46.54 -25.92
C SER A 6 -11.02 -45.26 -25.79
N VAL A 7 -12.30 -45.28 -26.17
CA VAL A 7 -13.19 -44.10 -26.04
C VAL A 7 -13.39 -43.77 -24.56
N VAL A 8 -13.70 -44.77 -23.73
CA VAL A 8 -13.91 -44.57 -22.29
C VAL A 8 -12.63 -44.02 -21.62
N LEU A 9 -11.46 -44.58 -21.94
CA LEU A 9 -10.18 -44.08 -21.42
C LEU A 9 -9.89 -42.64 -21.86
N ALA A 10 -10.08 -42.33 -23.15
CA ALA A 10 -9.87 -40.99 -23.68
C ALA A 10 -10.81 -39.97 -23.03
N SER A 11 -12.09 -40.31 -22.87
CA SER A 11 -13.08 -39.47 -22.18
C SER A 11 -12.72 -39.25 -20.71
N GLY A 12 -12.28 -40.29 -20.00
CA GLY A 12 -11.83 -40.18 -18.61
C GLY A 12 -10.60 -39.28 -18.46
N LEU A 13 -9.61 -39.42 -19.34
CA LEU A 13 -8.41 -38.60 -19.34
C LEU A 13 -8.74 -37.13 -19.65
N ALA A 14 -9.59 -36.89 -20.66
CA ALA A 14 -10.06 -35.57 -21.02
C ALA A 14 -10.81 -34.89 -19.87
N TRP A 15 -11.65 -35.64 -19.14
CA TRP A 15 -12.35 -35.13 -17.97
C TRP A 15 -11.40 -34.78 -16.81
N LEU A 16 -10.41 -35.64 -16.53
CA LEU A 16 -9.38 -35.35 -15.52
C LEU A 16 -8.55 -34.12 -15.86
N ILE A 17 -8.09 -34.00 -17.12
CA ILE A 17 -7.32 -32.84 -17.56
C ILE A 17 -8.17 -31.57 -17.52
N GLY A 18 -9.42 -31.65 -17.99
CA GLY A 18 -10.37 -30.55 -17.98
C GLY A 18 -10.64 -30.03 -16.57
N SER A 19 -10.99 -30.92 -15.63
CA SER A 19 -11.28 -30.54 -14.24
C SER A 19 -10.09 -29.89 -13.54
N GLN A 20 -8.86 -30.38 -13.76
CA GLN A 20 -7.65 -29.78 -13.20
C GLN A 20 -7.37 -28.39 -13.77
N ILE A 21 -7.62 -28.19 -15.07
CA ILE A 21 -7.48 -26.88 -15.70
C ILE A 21 -8.53 -25.92 -15.15
N THR A 22 -9.81 -26.31 -15.13
CA THR A 22 -10.90 -25.47 -14.61
C THR A 22 -10.66 -25.03 -13.18
N TYR A 23 -10.29 -25.95 -12.29
CA TYR A 23 -10.01 -25.62 -10.90
C TYR A 23 -8.88 -24.58 -10.75
N ARG A 24 -7.81 -24.70 -11.55
CA ARG A 24 -6.71 -23.74 -11.54
C ARG A 24 -7.14 -22.37 -12.07
N TRP A 25 -7.97 -22.34 -13.11
CA TRP A 25 -8.52 -21.10 -13.66
C TRP A 25 -9.40 -20.38 -12.64
N ASP A 26 -10.24 -21.11 -11.93
CA ASP A 26 -11.10 -20.55 -10.88
C ASP A 26 -10.28 -19.96 -9.72
N ASP A 27 -9.20 -20.62 -9.30
CA ASP A 27 -8.30 -20.09 -8.26
C ASP A 27 -7.60 -18.80 -8.73
N VAL A 28 -7.11 -18.76 -9.97
CA VAL A 28 -6.48 -17.57 -10.56
C VAL A 28 -7.49 -16.42 -10.66
N LYS A 29 -8.71 -16.70 -11.12
CA LYS A 29 -9.78 -15.71 -11.24
C LYS A 29 -10.14 -15.13 -9.87
N ARG A 30 -10.36 -16.00 -8.88
CA ARG A 30 -10.66 -15.59 -7.50
C ARG A 30 -9.56 -14.70 -6.90
N ARG A 31 -8.29 -15.05 -7.09
CA ARG A 31 -7.17 -14.21 -6.60
C ARG A 31 -7.15 -12.83 -7.27
N ARG A 32 -7.38 -12.77 -8.59
CA ARG A 32 -7.48 -11.48 -9.29
C ARG A 32 -8.62 -10.62 -8.77
N GLU A 33 -9.78 -11.22 -8.50
CA GLU A 33 -10.91 -10.51 -7.90
C GLU A 33 -10.56 -9.96 -6.51
N LEU A 34 -9.89 -10.75 -5.67
CA LEU A 34 -9.41 -10.30 -4.36
C LEU A 34 -8.35 -9.19 -4.45
N ASP A 35 -7.44 -9.27 -5.42
CA ASP A 35 -6.41 -8.25 -5.63
C ASP A 35 -7.01 -6.94 -6.14
N LEU A 36 -7.96 -6.99 -7.07
CA LEU A 36 -8.69 -5.81 -7.52
C LEU A 36 -9.46 -5.15 -6.37
N ALA A 37 -10.12 -5.94 -5.52
CA ALA A 37 -10.84 -5.43 -4.34
C ALA A 37 -9.88 -4.78 -3.33
N ALA A 38 -8.69 -5.34 -3.13
CA ALA A 38 -7.68 -4.76 -2.26
C ALA A 38 -7.12 -3.43 -2.81
N VAL A 39 -6.86 -3.36 -4.11
CA VAL A 39 -6.41 -2.13 -4.77
C VAL A 39 -7.47 -1.03 -4.68
N GLU A 40 -8.74 -1.37 -4.92
CA GLU A 40 -9.85 -0.44 -4.72
C GLU A 40 -9.90 0.08 -3.27
N SER A 41 -9.78 -0.83 -2.30
CA SER A 41 -9.77 -0.49 -0.87
C SER A 41 -8.61 0.43 -0.51
N PHE A 42 -7.42 0.17 -1.05
CA PHE A 42 -6.24 1.03 -0.88
C PHE A 42 -6.49 2.44 -1.41
N TYR A 43 -6.99 2.59 -2.63
CA TYR A 43 -7.28 3.91 -3.21
C TYR A 43 -8.35 4.67 -2.45
N ARG A 44 -9.38 3.97 -1.95
CA ARG A 44 -10.41 4.57 -1.10
C ARG A 44 -9.81 5.08 0.20
N ALA A 45 -9.01 4.27 0.89
CA ALA A 45 -8.35 4.66 2.13
C ALA A 45 -7.39 5.84 1.91
N TYR A 46 -6.60 5.82 0.84
CA TYR A 46 -5.72 6.93 0.46
C TYR A 46 -6.51 8.22 0.16
N GLY A 47 -7.62 8.15 -0.57
CA GLY A 47 -8.49 9.29 -0.82
C GLY A 47 -9.03 9.90 0.48
N CYS A 48 -9.53 9.06 1.38
CA CYS A 48 -10.00 9.48 2.70
C CYS A 48 -8.88 10.09 3.56
N PHE A 49 -7.65 9.55 3.48
CA PHE A 49 -6.48 10.15 4.14
C PHE A 49 -6.28 11.60 3.70
N ILE A 50 -6.25 11.83 2.38
CA ILE A 50 -6.03 13.16 1.80
C ILE A 50 -7.14 14.13 2.21
N GLU A 51 -8.39 13.65 2.25
CA GLU A 51 -9.53 14.45 2.68
C GLU A 51 -9.39 14.91 4.14
N VAL A 52 -9.11 13.97 5.06
CA VAL A 52 -8.95 14.28 6.50
C VAL A 52 -7.77 15.21 6.72
N TRP A 53 -6.63 14.95 6.07
CA TRP A 53 -5.45 15.80 6.16
C TRP A 53 -5.72 17.23 5.69
N ARG A 54 -6.39 17.41 4.55
CA ARG A 54 -6.73 18.74 4.03
C ARG A 54 -7.72 19.47 4.94
N LEU A 55 -8.74 18.77 5.42
CA LEU A 55 -9.73 19.34 6.34
C LEU A 55 -9.06 19.81 7.63
N TRP A 56 -8.21 18.96 8.23
CA TRP A 56 -7.46 19.30 9.43
C TRP A 56 -6.51 20.48 9.22
N SER A 57 -5.76 20.48 8.11
CA SER A 57 -4.85 21.57 7.77
C SER A 57 -5.59 22.90 7.57
N ALA A 58 -6.75 22.88 6.90
CA ALA A 58 -7.59 24.06 6.72
C ALA A 58 -8.12 24.59 8.06
N HIS A 59 -8.57 23.69 8.94
CA HIS A 59 -9.01 24.03 10.30
C HIS A 59 -7.89 24.71 11.08
N LYS A 60 -6.66 24.19 11.06
CA LYS A 60 -5.53 24.81 11.78
C LYS A 60 -5.07 26.14 11.19
N ARG A 61 -5.18 26.34 9.88
CA ARG A 61 -4.82 27.61 9.21
C ARG A 61 -5.84 28.71 9.39
N HIS A 62 -7.12 28.37 9.42
CA HIS A 62 -8.23 29.34 9.42
C HIS A 62 -9.04 29.35 10.72
N SER A 63 -8.51 28.77 11.81
CA SER A 63 -9.20 28.67 13.11
C SER A 63 -9.65 30.02 13.68
N GLN A 64 -9.00 31.12 13.29
CA GLN A 64 -9.39 32.48 13.70
C GLN A 64 -10.46 33.13 12.79
N GLN A 65 -10.72 32.58 11.60
CA GLN A 65 -11.55 33.21 10.56
C GLN A 65 -12.89 32.51 10.33
N VAL A 66 -13.03 31.25 10.76
CA VAL A 66 -14.22 30.44 10.50
C VAL A 66 -14.71 29.80 11.79
N THR A 67 -15.99 30.02 12.13
CA THR A 67 -16.67 29.29 13.21
C THR A 67 -16.65 27.80 12.88
N THR A 68 -15.83 27.05 13.60
CA THR A 68 -15.71 25.61 13.41
C THR A 68 -16.51 24.89 14.49
N PRO A 69 -17.13 23.74 14.18
CA PRO A 69 -17.81 22.94 15.20
C PRO A 69 -16.85 22.58 16.35
N ASP A 70 -17.33 22.65 17.59
CA ASP A 70 -16.55 22.39 18.81
C ASP A 70 -15.95 20.97 18.85
N ASP A 71 -16.45 20.04 18.03
CA ASP A 71 -16.06 18.63 17.97
C ASP A 71 -15.21 18.27 16.72
N MET A 72 -14.76 19.26 15.94
CA MET A 72 -14.02 19.04 14.69
C MET A 72 -12.77 18.16 14.86
N GLN A 73 -11.99 18.39 15.93
CA GLN A 73 -10.79 17.60 16.21
C GLN A 73 -11.13 16.12 16.44
N TRP A 74 -12.19 15.84 17.20
CA TRP A 74 -12.64 14.48 17.48
C TRP A 74 -13.11 13.77 16.20
N HIS A 75 -13.89 14.45 15.37
CA HIS A 75 -14.33 13.92 14.06
C HIS A 75 -13.14 13.60 13.15
N CYS A 76 -12.17 14.52 13.04
CA CYS A 76 -10.96 14.29 12.26
C CYS A 76 -10.16 13.10 12.82
N LEU A 77 -10.05 12.98 14.15
CA LEU A 77 -9.33 11.89 14.80
C LEU A 77 -9.98 10.53 14.53
N GLN A 78 -11.31 10.43 14.63
CA GLN A 78 -12.05 9.20 14.35
C GLN A 78 -11.86 8.76 12.89
N ARG A 79 -11.94 9.70 11.95
CA ARG A 79 -11.74 9.42 10.53
C ARG A 79 -10.29 9.03 10.22
N ALA A 80 -9.32 9.71 10.81
CA ALA A 80 -7.90 9.37 10.67
C ALA A 80 -7.61 7.95 11.21
N ALA A 81 -8.18 7.58 12.36
CA ALA A 81 -8.04 6.23 12.92
C ALA A 81 -8.67 5.15 12.02
N ALA A 82 -9.84 5.41 11.42
CA ALA A 82 -10.47 4.48 10.49
C ALA A 82 -9.64 4.29 9.20
N VAL A 83 -9.09 5.39 8.67
CA VAL A 83 -8.18 5.36 7.51
C VAL A 83 -6.91 4.58 7.83
N GLU A 84 -6.30 4.84 8.99
CA GLU A 84 -5.11 4.12 9.47
C GLU A 84 -5.37 2.61 9.54
N GLY A 85 -6.46 2.18 10.18
CA GLY A 85 -6.81 0.76 10.24
C GLY A 85 -7.04 0.13 8.86
N SER A 86 -7.58 0.89 7.90
CA SER A 86 -7.75 0.41 6.52
C SER A 86 -6.43 0.24 5.79
N LEU A 87 -5.50 1.20 5.92
CA LEU A 87 -4.17 1.11 5.34
C LEU A 87 -3.35 -0.01 5.99
N GLU A 88 -3.51 -0.23 7.30
CA GLU A 88 -2.85 -1.30 8.03
C GLU A 88 -3.28 -2.69 7.54
N ALA A 89 -4.56 -2.86 7.24
CA ALA A 89 -5.06 -4.10 6.64
C ALA A 89 -4.43 -4.36 5.26
N ILE A 90 -4.19 -3.32 4.46
CA ILE A 90 -3.49 -3.43 3.17
C ILE A 90 -2.03 -3.83 3.37
N LEU A 91 -1.32 -3.24 4.34
CA LEU A 91 0.05 -3.62 4.66
C LEU A 91 0.15 -5.11 5.05
N ILE A 92 -0.77 -5.59 5.88
CA ILE A 92 -0.82 -7.01 6.27
C ILE A 92 -1.01 -7.89 5.02
N LYS A 93 -1.91 -7.53 4.10
CA LYS A 93 -2.08 -8.27 2.85
C LYS A 93 -0.79 -8.31 2.03
N ILE A 94 -0.13 -7.17 1.84
CA ILE A 94 1.14 -7.09 1.09
C ILE A 94 2.18 -8.01 1.74
N VAL A 95 2.34 -7.96 3.06
CA VAL A 95 3.30 -8.79 3.80
C VAL A 95 2.99 -10.28 3.73
N LEU A 96 1.72 -10.67 3.72
CA LEU A 96 1.30 -12.08 3.64
C LEU A 96 1.44 -12.67 2.23
N GLU A 97 1.26 -11.84 1.20
CA GLU A 97 1.08 -12.34 -0.17
C GLU A 97 2.24 -11.98 -1.10
N ARG A 98 3.12 -11.07 -0.71
CA ARG A 98 4.27 -10.64 -1.52
C ARG A 98 5.57 -11.19 -0.95
N ARG A 99 6.53 -11.42 -1.84
CA ARG A 99 7.93 -11.58 -1.44
C ARG A 99 8.52 -10.19 -1.30
N LEU A 100 8.99 -9.89 -0.11
CA LEU A 100 9.52 -8.59 0.24
C LEU A 100 11.01 -8.71 0.51
N THR A 101 11.77 -7.78 -0.05
CA THR A 101 13.16 -7.53 0.33
C THR A 101 13.21 -6.75 1.64
N ASP A 102 14.39 -6.65 2.25
CA ASP A 102 14.59 -5.82 3.44
C ASP A 102 14.28 -4.33 3.15
N ASP A 103 14.57 -3.86 1.94
CA ASP A 103 14.25 -2.49 1.53
C ASP A 103 12.74 -2.30 1.34
N ASP A 104 12.03 -3.31 0.81
CA ASP A 104 10.57 -3.26 0.71
C ASP A 104 9.94 -3.14 2.11
N LEU A 105 10.42 -3.93 3.08
CA LEU A 105 9.94 -3.87 4.46
C LEU A 105 10.21 -2.50 5.10
N ARG A 106 11.39 -1.92 4.86
CA ARG A 106 11.72 -0.56 5.32
C ARG A 106 10.80 0.48 4.72
N LEU A 107 10.54 0.41 3.41
CA LEU A 107 9.64 1.35 2.73
C LEU A 107 8.19 1.21 3.20
N LEU A 108 7.70 -0.01 3.43
CA LEU A 108 6.37 -0.24 4.02
C LEU A 108 6.29 0.32 5.45
N GLY A 109 7.35 0.17 6.25
CA GLY A 109 7.44 0.80 7.57
C GLY A 109 7.46 2.34 7.51
N CYS A 110 8.17 2.91 6.52
CA CYS A 110 8.15 4.35 6.26
C CYS A 110 6.76 4.85 5.86
N PHE A 111 6.07 4.10 4.98
CA PHE A 111 4.70 4.41 4.60
C PHE A 111 3.75 4.39 5.79
N ARG A 112 3.90 3.38 6.68
CA ARG A 112 3.17 3.29 7.94
C ARG A 112 3.36 4.51 8.83
N GLN A 113 4.61 4.84 9.16
CA GLN A 113 4.90 6.03 9.97
C GLN A 113 4.31 7.30 9.35
N ALA A 114 4.42 7.44 8.03
CA ALA A 114 3.93 8.61 7.34
C ALA A 114 2.42 8.78 7.51
N TYR A 115 1.58 7.77 7.24
CA TYR A 115 0.13 7.94 7.45
C TYR A 115 -0.26 8.06 8.94
N GLN A 116 0.51 7.48 9.86
CA GLN A 116 0.28 7.64 11.30
C GLN A 116 0.49 9.09 11.78
N SER A 117 1.40 9.83 11.12
CA SER A 117 1.69 11.21 11.48
C SER A 117 0.47 12.13 11.43
N LEU A 118 -0.53 11.84 10.59
CA LEU A 118 -1.80 12.59 10.56
C LEU A 118 -2.60 12.42 11.85
N ARG A 119 -2.76 11.18 12.31
CA ARG A 119 -3.50 10.91 13.55
C ARG A 119 -2.78 11.53 14.74
N GLU A 120 -1.46 11.42 14.79
CA GLU A 120 -0.66 12.03 15.86
C GLU A 120 -0.69 13.56 15.80
N SER A 121 -0.67 14.18 14.61
CA SER A 121 -0.81 15.64 14.51
C SER A 121 -2.17 16.12 15.00
N ILE A 122 -3.25 15.41 14.65
CA ILE A 122 -4.61 15.72 15.12
C ILE A 122 -4.67 15.59 16.65
N ARG A 123 -4.13 14.49 17.20
CA ARG A 123 -4.09 14.27 18.66
C ARG A 123 -3.29 15.36 19.38
N ALA A 124 -2.17 15.79 18.81
CA ALA A 124 -1.31 16.83 19.36
C ALA A 124 -1.83 18.26 19.10
N ASP A 125 -3.02 18.41 18.52
CA ASP A 125 -3.59 19.69 18.09
C ASP A 125 -2.63 20.55 17.23
N SER A 126 -1.82 19.88 16.39
CA SER A 126 -0.82 20.53 15.54
C SER A 126 -1.13 20.32 14.06
N GLU A 127 -0.75 21.28 13.22
CA GLU A 127 -0.89 21.16 11.77
C GLU A 127 0.08 20.12 11.23
N LEU A 128 -0.41 19.20 10.39
CA LEU A 128 0.47 18.36 9.58
C LEU A 128 1.01 19.18 8.40
N ARG A 129 2.20 19.75 8.57
CA ARG A 129 2.88 20.61 7.59
C ARG A 129 3.43 19.83 6.41
N TRP A 130 2.54 19.24 5.64
CA TRP A 130 2.82 18.75 4.30
C TRP A 130 2.20 19.76 3.35
N TYR A 131 2.90 20.19 2.31
CA TYR A 131 2.30 21.02 1.27
C TYR A 131 3.17 20.99 0.03
N ALA A 132 2.54 21.17 -1.13
CA ALA A 132 3.28 21.45 -2.35
C ALA A 132 3.85 22.86 -2.23
N SER A 133 5.18 23.00 -2.35
CA SER A 133 5.88 24.28 -2.35
C SER A 133 6.86 24.30 -3.53
N ASP A 134 7.19 25.50 -4.03
CA ASP A 134 8.25 25.70 -5.02
C ASP A 134 9.64 25.74 -4.37
N GLY A 135 9.77 25.43 -3.09
CA GLY A 135 11.03 25.33 -2.35
C GLY A 135 11.46 23.89 -2.11
N ASP A 136 12.68 23.71 -1.59
CA ASP A 136 13.13 22.44 -1.04
C ASP A 136 12.97 22.43 0.49
N ASP A 137 11.81 22.87 0.96
CA ASP A 137 11.52 22.86 2.39
C ASP A 137 11.11 21.46 2.85
N GLU A 138 11.36 21.20 4.13
CA GLU A 138 11.12 19.89 4.76
C GLU A 138 9.65 19.43 4.61
N ALA A 139 8.71 20.37 4.61
CA ALA A 139 7.29 20.12 4.37
C ALA A 139 7.01 19.57 2.96
N TYR A 140 7.66 20.13 1.94
CA TYR A 140 7.54 19.66 0.56
C TYR A 140 8.24 18.31 0.36
N ARG A 141 9.40 18.11 0.99
CA ARG A 141 10.10 16.81 1.02
C ARG A 141 9.21 15.70 1.61
N ARG A 142 8.62 15.92 2.79
CA ARG A 142 7.66 14.98 3.40
C ARG A 142 6.45 14.68 2.51
N TYR A 143 5.88 15.72 1.91
CA TYR A 143 4.75 15.56 0.99
C TYR A 143 5.10 14.69 -0.23
N ARG A 144 6.26 14.91 -0.86
CA ARG A 144 6.75 14.09 -1.98
C ARG A 144 7.05 12.67 -1.55
N ALA A 145 7.76 12.49 -0.44
CA ALA A 145 8.10 11.19 0.10
C ALA A 145 6.85 10.36 0.40
N PHE A 146 5.84 10.94 1.04
CA PHE A 146 4.57 10.26 1.28
C PHE A 146 3.90 9.79 -0.01
N LYS A 147 3.86 10.64 -1.05
CA LYS A 147 3.31 10.26 -2.35
C LYS A 147 4.09 9.13 -3.02
N ALA A 148 5.43 9.20 -2.99
CA ALA A 148 6.29 8.16 -3.55
C ALA A 148 6.06 6.82 -2.83
N LEU A 149 6.00 6.84 -1.49
CA LEU A 149 5.68 5.67 -0.67
C LEU A 149 4.29 5.10 -0.97
N ALA A 150 3.27 5.95 -1.18
CA ALA A 150 1.93 5.51 -1.52
C ALA A 150 1.88 4.82 -2.90
N ILE A 151 2.60 5.36 -3.90
CA ILE A 151 2.73 4.75 -5.22
C ILE A 151 3.47 3.41 -5.12
N TYR A 152 4.56 3.38 -4.35
CA TYR A 152 5.33 2.16 -4.13
C TYR A 152 4.51 1.05 -3.44
N ALA A 153 3.72 1.39 -2.41
CA ALA A 153 2.81 0.44 -1.78
C ALA A 153 1.72 -0.06 -2.75
N ALA A 154 1.20 0.81 -3.62
CA ALA A 154 0.25 0.43 -4.65
C ALA A 154 0.88 -0.50 -5.70
N ASP A 155 2.13 -0.24 -6.09
CA ASP A 155 2.89 -1.11 -7.00
C ASP A 155 3.12 -2.49 -6.40
N LEU A 156 3.58 -2.57 -5.14
CA LEU A 156 3.69 -3.85 -4.42
C LEU A 156 2.33 -4.57 -4.35
N LEU A 157 1.25 -3.84 -4.10
CA LEU A 157 -0.10 -4.42 -4.04
C LEU A 157 -0.58 -4.93 -5.40
N GLN A 158 -0.19 -4.29 -6.51
CA GLN A 158 -0.57 -4.69 -7.87
C GLN A 158 0.40 -5.64 -8.54
N SER A 159 1.62 -5.74 -8.01
CA SER A 159 2.71 -6.52 -8.59
C SER A 159 2.27 -7.98 -8.70
N ASN A 160 1.89 -8.34 -9.92
CA ASN A 160 1.47 -9.68 -10.25
C ASN A 160 2.75 -10.53 -10.21
N GLN A 161 2.93 -11.35 -9.16
CA GLN A 161 3.85 -12.49 -9.21
C GLN A 161 3.38 -13.59 -10.19
N THR A 162 2.64 -13.20 -11.22
CA THR A 162 2.11 -14.03 -12.29
C THR A 162 3.17 -14.22 -13.37
N ARG A 163 4.39 -14.61 -12.97
CA ARG A 163 5.20 -15.51 -13.81
C ARG A 163 4.74 -16.94 -13.52
N TRP A 164 3.48 -17.22 -13.87
CA TRP A 164 2.94 -18.57 -13.88
C TRP A 164 3.48 -19.29 -15.12
N PHE A 165 4.75 -19.68 -15.07
CA PHE A 165 5.26 -20.73 -15.92
C PHE A 165 4.91 -22.06 -15.26
N ILE A 166 4.29 -22.93 -16.06
CA ILE A 166 3.95 -24.32 -15.77
C ILE A 166 5.07 -24.96 -14.94
N GLY A 167 4.85 -25.18 -13.63
CA GLY A 167 5.71 -26.05 -12.80
C GLY A 167 6.30 -25.49 -11.50
N LYS A 168 6.25 -24.18 -11.20
CA LYS A 168 6.72 -23.70 -9.87
C LYS A 168 5.66 -23.86 -8.78
N ARG A 169 6.03 -24.58 -7.72
CA ARG A 169 5.18 -24.99 -6.58
C ARG A 169 4.80 -23.80 -5.69
N ARG A 170 3.74 -24.02 -4.90
CA ARG A 170 3.23 -23.25 -3.75
C ARG A 170 4.27 -22.88 -2.67
N THR A 171 5.55 -23.24 -2.84
CA THR A 171 6.68 -22.97 -1.94
C THR A 171 7.19 -21.53 -2.01
N ASP A 172 6.60 -20.69 -2.86
CA ASP A 172 7.10 -19.34 -3.10
C ASP A 172 6.45 -18.24 -2.25
N LEU A 173 5.39 -18.53 -1.50
CA LEU A 173 4.84 -17.61 -0.51
C LEU A 173 5.67 -17.62 0.77
N PRO A 174 5.78 -16.48 1.50
CA PRO A 174 6.41 -16.49 2.81
C PRO A 174 5.68 -17.49 3.72
N SER A 175 6.45 -18.26 4.47
CA SER A 175 5.93 -19.10 5.53
C SER A 175 5.26 -18.22 6.59
N GLY A 176 4.31 -18.77 7.36
CA GLY A 176 3.64 -18.00 8.41
C GLY A 176 4.61 -17.37 9.41
N ARG A 177 5.76 -18.01 9.68
CA ARG A 177 6.82 -17.46 10.53
C ARG A 177 7.54 -16.28 9.86
N GLU A 178 7.83 -16.37 8.57
CA GLU A 178 8.42 -15.27 7.81
C GLU A 178 7.47 -14.08 7.72
N SER A 179 6.18 -14.31 7.46
CA SER A 179 5.17 -13.24 7.44
C SER A 179 5.04 -12.53 8.79
N VAL A 180 5.14 -13.26 9.91
CA VAL A 180 5.18 -12.63 11.25
C VAL A 180 6.45 -11.79 11.40
N GLY A 181 7.61 -12.31 10.98
CA GLY A 181 8.86 -11.55 11.00
C GLY A 181 8.82 -10.29 10.14
N PHE A 182 8.23 -10.38 8.94
CA PHE A 182 8.02 -9.25 8.04
C PHE A 182 7.04 -8.23 8.61
N LEU A 183 5.96 -8.68 9.24
CA LEU A 183 5.01 -7.77 9.89
C LEU A 183 5.72 -7.04 11.02
N LEU A 184 6.37 -7.75 11.93
CA LEU A 184 7.15 -7.14 13.02
C LEU A 184 8.20 -6.18 12.48
N ALA A 185 8.91 -6.52 11.40
CA ALA A 185 9.84 -5.60 10.76
C ALA A 185 9.11 -4.34 10.27
N ALA A 186 8.04 -4.46 9.49
CA ALA A 186 7.30 -3.31 9.00
C ALA A 186 6.66 -2.45 10.12
N THR A 187 6.28 -3.06 11.25
CA THR A 187 5.62 -2.36 12.37
C THR A 187 6.58 -1.81 13.43
N ASP A 188 7.70 -2.50 13.70
CA ASP A 188 8.64 -2.18 14.79
C ASP A 188 9.87 -1.40 14.29
N VAL A 189 10.27 -1.54 13.01
CA VAL A 189 11.34 -0.71 12.40
C VAL A 189 11.01 0.78 12.53
N ALA A 190 9.72 1.09 12.73
CA ALA A 190 9.19 2.42 12.97
C ALA A 190 9.74 3.13 14.24
N ARG A 191 10.56 2.51 15.07
CA ARG A 191 11.19 3.20 16.22
C ARG A 191 12.63 3.66 15.98
N THR A 192 13.25 3.28 14.86
CA THR A 192 14.72 3.38 14.73
C THR A 192 15.19 4.36 13.65
N TYR A 193 14.32 4.76 12.71
CA TYR A 193 14.71 5.58 11.55
C TYR A 193 13.74 6.74 11.31
N ASP A 194 14.27 7.85 10.81
CA ASP A 194 13.46 8.89 10.16
C ASP A 194 12.95 8.35 8.82
N TRP A 195 11.63 8.20 8.69
CA TRP A 195 11.04 7.70 7.45
C TRP A 195 11.33 8.60 6.25
N LEU A 196 11.52 9.91 6.46
CA LEU A 196 11.77 10.83 5.36
C LEU A 196 13.12 10.51 4.70
N GLU A 197 14.19 10.51 5.49
CA GLU A 197 15.55 10.22 5.01
C GLU A 197 15.64 8.81 4.42
N THR A 198 14.96 7.85 5.04
CA THR A 198 14.94 6.46 4.56
C THR A 198 14.24 6.34 3.21
N ALA A 199 13.08 6.99 3.05
CA ALA A 199 12.31 6.96 1.81
C ALA A 199 13.08 7.68 0.68
N GLU A 200 13.66 8.85 0.94
CA GLU A 200 14.43 9.59 -0.06
C GLU A 200 15.67 8.82 -0.52
N ARG A 201 16.39 8.18 0.42
CA ARG A 201 17.58 7.38 0.11
C ARG A 201 17.25 6.15 -0.71
N ILE A 202 16.21 5.39 -0.34
CA ILE A 202 15.90 4.11 -1.01
C ILE A 202 15.20 4.33 -2.34
N LEU A 203 14.25 5.27 -2.41
CA LEU A 203 13.49 5.56 -3.64
C LEU A 203 14.20 6.54 -4.58
N ASP A 204 15.34 7.09 -4.15
CA ASP A 204 16.11 8.10 -4.91
C ASP A 204 15.22 9.24 -5.42
N ILE A 205 14.41 9.80 -4.51
CA ILE A 205 13.34 10.75 -4.85
C ILE A 205 13.89 12.02 -5.54
N GLU A 206 15.12 12.41 -5.20
CA GLU A 206 15.79 13.55 -5.82
C GLU A 206 16.03 13.36 -7.32
N SER A 207 16.40 12.15 -7.76
CA SER A 207 16.63 11.88 -9.18
C SER A 207 15.33 11.86 -10.00
N LEU A 208 14.20 11.61 -9.34
CA LEU A 208 12.86 11.58 -9.94
C LEU A 208 12.23 12.98 -10.06
N ALA A 209 12.79 14.00 -9.41
CA ALA A 209 12.27 15.35 -9.50
C ALA A 209 12.46 15.90 -10.94
N PRO A 210 11.40 16.44 -11.58
CA PRO A 210 11.54 17.04 -12.90
C PRO A 210 12.58 18.15 -12.81
N ARG A 211 13.67 18.03 -13.59
CA ARG A 211 14.69 19.07 -13.69
C ARG A 211 13.97 20.37 -14.01
N ARG A 212 14.09 21.36 -13.13
CA ARG A 212 13.56 22.71 -13.38
C ARG A 212 14.17 23.19 -14.68
N THR A 213 13.42 23.08 -15.78
CA THR A 213 13.76 23.75 -17.02
C THR A 213 13.69 25.22 -16.68
N GLY A 214 14.86 25.82 -16.46
CA GLY A 214 14.97 27.22 -16.09
C GLY A 214 14.14 28.04 -17.07
N ALA A 215 13.09 28.66 -16.56
CA ALA A 215 12.43 29.75 -17.26
C ALA A 215 13.50 30.84 -17.37
N ARG A 216 14.15 30.90 -18.54
CA ARG A 216 14.91 32.07 -18.96
C ARG A 216 13.91 33.22 -18.95
N SER A 217 14.12 34.14 -18.02
CA SER A 217 13.58 35.50 -18.05
C SER A 217 13.93 36.18 -19.36
#